data_AF-A0A3A8L8M3-F1
#
_entry.id   AF-A0A3A8L8M3-F1
#
_cell.length_a   1.000
_cell.length_b   1.000
_cell.length_c   1.000
_cell.angle_alpha   90.00
_cell.angle_beta   90.00
_cell.angle_gamma   90.00
#
_symmetry.space_group_name_H-M   'P 1'
#
loop_
_entity.id
_entity.type
_entity.pdbx_description
1 polymer ?
#
loop_
_entity_poly.entity_id
_entity_poly.type
_entity_poly.pdbx_seq_one_letter_code
_entity_poly.pdbx_strand_id
1 'polypeptide(L)'
;MRKVKDPGVALMNDREMKLVLASAPRNLMELSERELKGMVKRARGMMDKYTQRSHMLRREASGKRVPTRSRKAEGDMNTRRKAALFRTALSRFEMQLGRMERAAMRKARPAMRKARPAMRKRPVARKATRATPLRKKTAMAKRTARPAGYARRGQVKGGARKAQGFSSMKTQAHRASQGRRTQARRDATR
;
A
#
# COMPACT_ATOMS: atom_id res chain seq x y z
N MET A 1 -3.51 32.25 16.19
CA MET A 1 -2.67 31.39 15.32
C MET A 1 -2.84 31.82 13.86
N ARG A 2 -1.80 32.41 13.25
CA ARG A 2 -1.82 32.72 11.81
C ARG A 2 -1.77 31.40 11.03
N LYS A 3 -2.81 31.09 10.25
CA LYS A 3 -2.77 29.99 9.28
C LYS A 3 -1.77 30.40 8.21
N VAL A 4 -0.51 29.98 8.34
CA VAL A 4 0.46 30.11 7.26
C VAL A 4 -0.12 29.29 6.10
N LYS A 5 -0.71 29.97 5.11
CA LYS A 5 -1.12 29.32 3.88
C LYS A 5 0.16 28.76 3.29
N ASP A 6 0.22 27.44 3.10
CA ASP A 6 1.35 26.79 2.46
C ASP A 6 1.67 27.54 1.16
N PRO A 7 2.90 28.04 0.96
CA PRO A 7 3.24 28.86 -0.20
C PRO A 7 3.03 28.09 -1.52
N GLY A 8 2.97 26.75 -1.47
CA GLY A 8 2.61 25.91 -2.60
C GLY A 8 1.13 26.00 -3.02
N VAL A 9 0.23 26.42 -2.13
CA VAL A 9 -1.21 26.60 -2.44
C VAL A 9 -1.44 27.86 -3.27
N ALA A 10 -0.64 28.92 -3.05
CA ALA A 10 -0.72 30.14 -3.86
C ALA A 10 -0.35 29.93 -5.34
N LEU A 11 0.35 28.84 -5.65
CA LEU A 11 0.77 28.49 -7.01
C LEU A 11 -0.25 27.62 -7.75
N MET A 12 -1.35 27.21 -7.08
CA MET A 12 -2.32 26.25 -7.61
C MET A 12 -3.47 26.91 -8.36
N ASN A 13 -3.97 26.21 -9.37
CA ASN A 13 -5.22 26.61 -10.02
C ASN A 13 -6.43 26.26 -9.12
N ASP A 14 -7.60 26.86 -9.35
CA ASP A 14 -8.78 26.63 -8.50
C ASP A 14 -9.15 25.16 -8.34
N ARG A 15 -9.07 24.37 -9.42
CA ARG A 15 -9.37 22.93 -9.38
C ARG A 15 -8.36 22.15 -8.53
N GLU A 16 -7.10 22.56 -8.57
CA GLU A 16 -6.01 21.97 -7.79
C GLU A 16 -6.15 22.30 -6.32
N MET A 17 -6.45 23.56 -6.05
CA MET A 17 -6.71 24.06 -4.71
C MET A 17 -7.92 23.36 -4.09
N LYS A 18 -9.04 23.23 -4.83
CA LYS A 18 -10.22 22.48 -4.37
C LYS A 18 -9.87 21.05 -3.96
N LEU A 19 -9.04 20.36 -4.73
CA LEU A 19 -8.62 19.00 -4.42
C LEU A 19 -7.75 18.92 -3.15
N VAL A 20 -6.81 19.86 -2.98
CA VAL A 20 -5.97 19.92 -1.77
C VAL A 20 -6.80 20.31 -0.54
N LEU A 21 -7.72 21.25 -0.67
CA LEU A 21 -8.64 21.64 0.40
C LEU A 21 -9.60 20.50 0.77
N ALA A 22 -10.08 19.71 -0.19
CA ALA A 22 -10.89 18.52 0.07
C ALA A 22 -10.13 17.47 0.91
N SER A 23 -8.79 17.45 0.88
CA SER A 23 -7.97 16.57 1.72
C SER A 23 -7.83 17.03 3.18
N ALA A 24 -8.40 18.18 3.54
CA ALA A 24 -8.37 18.66 4.92
C ALA A 24 -9.20 17.72 5.84
N PRO A 25 -8.75 17.47 7.09
CA PRO A 25 -9.39 16.48 7.96
C PRO A 25 -10.90 16.63 8.16
N ARG A 26 -11.42 17.86 8.20
CA ARG A 26 -12.86 18.13 8.34
C ARG A 26 -13.63 17.67 7.09
N ASN A 27 -13.18 18.12 5.93
CA ASN A 27 -13.81 17.81 4.64
C ASN A 27 -13.73 16.30 4.29
N LEU A 28 -12.70 15.60 4.77
CA LEU A 28 -12.56 14.15 4.59
C LEU A 28 -13.66 13.33 5.27
N MET A 29 -14.25 13.84 6.35
CA MET A 29 -15.31 13.14 7.08
C MET A 29 -16.67 13.29 6.40
N GLU A 30 -16.85 14.34 5.62
CA GLU A 30 -18.10 14.67 4.92
C GLU A 30 -18.21 13.95 3.56
N LEU A 31 -17.09 13.49 3.01
CA LEU A 31 -17.03 12.82 1.70
C LEU A 31 -17.56 11.39 1.76
N SER A 32 -18.40 11.03 0.79
CA SER A 32 -18.82 9.65 0.59
C SER A 32 -17.68 8.76 0.06
N GLU A 33 -17.80 7.44 0.21
CA GLU A 33 -16.79 6.49 -0.28
C GLU A 33 -16.56 6.61 -1.80
N ARG A 34 -17.64 6.82 -2.56
CA ARG A 34 -17.60 6.99 -4.02
C ARG A 34 -16.84 8.25 -4.41
N GLU A 35 -17.12 9.36 -3.74
CA GLU A 35 -16.42 10.62 -3.97
C GLU A 35 -14.95 10.51 -3.58
N LEU A 36 -14.66 9.85 -2.46
CA LEU A 36 -13.30 9.64 -1.98
C LEU A 36 -12.47 8.83 -2.99
N LYS A 37 -13.02 7.75 -3.55
CA LYS A 37 -12.40 6.99 -4.65
C LYS A 37 -12.15 7.87 -5.88
N GLY A 38 -13.11 8.74 -6.24
CA GLY A 38 -12.95 9.72 -7.31
C GLY A 38 -11.83 10.73 -7.03
N MET A 39 -11.73 11.22 -5.79
CA MET A 39 -10.67 12.14 -5.36
C MET A 39 -9.30 11.47 -5.37
N VAL A 40 -9.18 10.21 -4.92
CA VAL A 40 -7.95 9.41 -5.01
C VAL A 40 -7.48 9.31 -6.46
N LYS A 41 -8.37 8.93 -7.40
CA LYS A 41 -8.02 8.83 -8.83
C LYS A 41 -7.54 10.16 -9.38
N ARG A 42 -8.22 11.26 -9.07
CA ARG A 42 -7.83 12.61 -9.49
C ARG A 42 -6.49 13.04 -8.89
N ALA A 43 -6.27 12.80 -7.60
CA ALA A 43 -5.03 13.16 -6.90
C ALA A 43 -3.83 12.39 -7.44
N ARG A 44 -3.99 11.09 -7.74
CA ARG A 44 -2.97 10.28 -8.43
C ARG A 44 -2.62 10.87 -9.80
N GLY A 45 -3.63 11.12 -10.63
CA GLY A 45 -3.42 11.72 -11.96
C GLY A 45 -2.71 13.08 -11.90
N MET A 46 -3.05 13.93 -10.94
CA MET A 46 -2.37 15.21 -10.74
C MET A 46 -0.92 15.03 -10.26
N MET A 47 -0.69 14.14 -9.29
CA MET A 47 0.65 13.82 -8.82
C MET A 47 1.53 13.33 -9.96
N ASP A 48 1.06 12.36 -10.74
CA ASP A 48 1.79 11.75 -11.86
C ASP A 48 2.07 12.76 -12.97
N LYS A 49 1.09 13.60 -13.30
CA LYS A 49 1.26 14.70 -14.26
C LYS A 49 2.39 15.64 -13.84
N TYR A 50 2.41 16.02 -12.56
CA TYR A 50 3.39 16.96 -12.05
C TYR A 50 4.78 16.33 -11.88
N THR A 51 4.89 15.08 -11.43
CA THR A 51 6.18 14.36 -11.39
C THR A 51 6.73 14.13 -12.80
N GLN A 52 5.91 13.72 -13.76
CA GLN A 52 6.36 13.54 -15.14
C GLN A 52 6.86 14.87 -15.73
N ARG A 53 6.10 15.95 -15.54
CA ARG A 53 6.51 17.29 -15.99
C ARG A 53 7.82 17.71 -15.34
N SER A 54 7.99 17.42 -14.05
CA SER A 54 9.21 17.78 -13.32
C SER A 54 10.43 17.03 -13.85
N HIS A 55 10.28 15.74 -14.13
CA HIS A 55 11.30 14.94 -14.79
C HIS A 55 11.65 15.44 -16.19
N MET A 56 10.66 15.87 -16.98
CA MET A 56 10.91 16.44 -18.31
C MET A 56 11.72 17.75 -18.22
N LEU A 57 11.29 18.70 -17.39
CA LEU A 57 11.98 19.97 -17.19
C LEU A 57 13.41 19.77 -16.70
N ARG A 58 13.63 18.83 -15.78
CA ARG A 58 14.98 18.48 -15.32
C ARG A 58 15.86 17.94 -16.45
N ARG A 59 15.32 17.12 -17.35
CA ARG A 59 16.06 16.59 -18.49
C ARG A 59 16.41 17.69 -19.50
N GLU A 60 15.46 18.57 -19.80
CA GLU A 60 15.68 19.73 -20.67
C GLU A 60 16.74 20.68 -20.07
N ALA A 61 16.64 21.00 -18.77
CA ALA A 61 17.62 21.84 -18.08
C ALA A 61 19.03 21.23 -18.08
N SER A 62 19.13 19.90 -18.01
CA SER A 62 20.40 19.18 -18.09
C SER A 62 20.94 18.97 -19.51
N GLY A 63 20.25 19.46 -20.55
CA GLY A 63 20.61 19.23 -21.96
C GLY A 63 20.39 17.79 -22.45
N LYS A 64 19.85 16.90 -21.60
CA LYS A 64 19.59 15.48 -21.94
C LYS A 64 18.33 15.29 -22.80
N ARG A 65 17.61 16.36 -23.10
CA ARG A 65 16.41 16.37 -23.95
C ARG A 65 16.33 17.72 -24.67
N VAL A 66 15.92 17.69 -25.93
CA VAL A 66 15.66 18.91 -26.71
C VAL A 66 14.54 19.70 -26.02
N PRO A 67 14.73 21.00 -25.74
CA PRO A 67 13.71 21.84 -25.14
C PRO A 67 12.42 21.79 -25.95
N THR A 68 11.31 21.48 -25.29
CA THR A 68 10.00 21.43 -25.97
C THR A 68 9.48 22.84 -26.31
N ARG A 69 10.06 23.89 -25.71
CA ARG A 69 9.66 25.30 -25.90
C ARG A 69 10.87 26.18 -26.19
N SER A 70 10.61 27.33 -26.81
CA SER A 70 11.62 28.33 -27.19
C SER A 70 12.39 28.92 -26.00
N ARG A 71 11.81 28.91 -24.79
CA ARG A 71 12.49 29.36 -23.57
C ARG A 71 13.22 28.21 -22.91
N LYS A 72 14.43 28.47 -22.42
CA LYS A 72 15.21 27.53 -21.61
C LYS A 72 14.37 27.06 -20.41
N ALA A 73 14.42 25.76 -20.14
CA ALA A 73 13.73 25.16 -19.01
C ALA A 73 14.43 25.58 -17.71
N GLU A 74 13.98 26.68 -17.12
CA GLU A 74 14.49 27.18 -15.83
C GLU A 74 13.60 26.71 -14.68
N GLY A 75 14.21 26.11 -13.65
CA GLY A 75 13.60 25.91 -12.33
C GLY A 75 12.37 24.99 -12.25
N ASP A 76 12.57 23.76 -11.76
CA ASP A 76 11.50 22.78 -11.55
C ASP A 76 10.85 22.83 -10.13
N MET A 77 11.24 23.80 -9.31
CA MET A 77 10.87 23.82 -7.89
C MET A 77 9.35 23.90 -7.65
N ASN A 78 8.64 24.70 -8.46
CA ASN A 78 7.19 24.87 -8.31
C ASN A 78 6.41 23.61 -8.69
N THR A 79 6.81 22.94 -9.78
CA THR A 79 6.19 21.67 -10.21
C THR A 79 6.39 20.58 -9.16
N ARG A 80 7.59 20.49 -8.58
CA ARG A 80 7.91 19.55 -7.49
C ARG A 80 7.12 19.85 -6.22
N ARG A 81 6.97 21.14 -5.86
CA ARG A 81 6.13 21.57 -4.73
C ARG A 81 4.67 21.17 -4.94
N LYS A 82 4.11 21.37 -6.13
CA LYS A 82 2.75 20.90 -6.47
C LYS A 82 2.62 19.38 -6.33
N ALA A 83 3.56 18.62 -6.88
CA ALA A 83 3.56 17.16 -6.75
C ALA A 83 3.61 16.70 -5.28
N ALA A 84 4.41 17.37 -4.44
CA ALA A 84 4.49 17.07 -3.01
C ALA A 84 3.15 17.32 -2.30
N LEU A 85 2.47 18.43 -2.59
CA LEU A 85 1.15 18.71 -2.04
C LEU A 85 0.12 17.64 -2.44
N PHE A 86 0.08 17.24 -3.72
CA PHE A 86 -0.82 16.16 -4.15
C PHE A 86 -0.48 14.82 -3.53
N ARG A 87 0.79 14.52 -3.29
CA ARG A 87 1.20 13.32 -2.55
C ARG A 87 0.64 13.34 -1.12
N THR A 88 0.75 14.47 -0.42
CA THR A 88 0.18 14.58 0.94
C THR A 88 -1.34 14.44 0.94
N ALA A 89 -2.03 15.07 -0.03
CA ALA A 89 -3.47 14.95 -0.18
C ALA A 89 -3.89 13.49 -0.47
N LEU A 90 -3.16 12.82 -1.37
CA LEU A 90 -3.39 11.42 -1.71
C LEU A 90 -3.26 10.50 -0.51
N SER A 91 -2.18 10.63 0.28
CA SER A 91 -2.00 9.81 1.48
C SER A 91 -3.14 9.98 2.48
N ARG A 92 -3.70 11.18 2.61
CA ARG A 92 -4.86 11.43 3.48
C ARG A 92 -6.13 10.78 2.95
N PHE A 93 -6.40 10.89 1.64
CA PHE A 93 -7.55 10.24 1.02
C PHE A 93 -7.48 8.72 1.15
N GLU A 94 -6.32 8.12 0.87
CA GLU A 94 -6.10 6.67 0.99
C GLU A 94 -6.25 6.18 2.43
N MET A 95 -5.74 6.94 3.40
CA MET A 95 -5.90 6.63 4.82
C MET A 95 -7.38 6.63 5.22
N GLN A 96 -8.15 7.63 4.80
CA GLN A 96 -9.58 7.70 5.11
C GLN A 96 -10.36 6.58 4.42
N LEU A 97 -10.04 6.27 3.17
CA LEU A 97 -10.69 5.19 2.43
C LEU A 97 -10.46 3.85 3.15
N GLY A 98 -9.22 3.58 3.55
CA GLY A 98 -8.90 2.39 4.33
C GLY A 98 -9.59 2.34 5.70
N ARG A 99 -9.88 3.48 6.33
CA ARG A 99 -10.69 3.54 7.56
C ARG A 99 -12.14 3.17 7.29
N MET A 100 -12.74 3.69 6.23
CA MET A 100 -14.12 3.37 5.84
C MET A 100 -14.29 1.90 5.47
N GLU A 101 -13.38 1.34 4.67
CA GLU A 101 -13.40 -0.07 4.27
C GLU A 101 -13.28 -1.00 5.48
N ARG A 102 -12.37 -0.69 6.42
CA ARG A 102 -12.25 -1.46 7.68
C ARG A 102 -13.50 -1.34 8.55
N ALA A 103 -14.13 -0.17 8.61
CA ALA A 103 -15.37 0.04 9.36
C ALA A 103 -16.52 -0.79 8.75
N ALA A 104 -16.64 -0.83 7.42
CA ALA A 104 -17.60 -1.66 6.72
C ALA A 104 -17.38 -3.16 7.00
N MET A 105 -16.14 -3.65 6.94
CA MET A 105 -15.80 -5.03 7.29
C MET A 105 -16.15 -5.38 8.75
N ARG A 106 -15.92 -4.45 9.69
CA ARG A 106 -16.29 -4.64 11.09
C ARG A 106 -17.81 -4.73 11.28
N LYS A 107 -18.60 -3.94 10.55
CA LYS A 107 -20.07 -4.02 10.57
C LYS A 107 -20.60 -5.32 9.96
N ALA A 108 -19.93 -5.86 8.94
CA ALA A 108 -20.34 -7.13 8.29
C ALA A 108 -20.03 -8.38 9.13
N ARG A 109 -18.95 -8.38 9.92
CA ARG A 109 -18.54 -9.53 10.76
C ARG A 109 -19.61 -10.07 11.75
N PRO A 110 -20.38 -9.25 12.49
CA PRO A 110 -21.41 -9.77 13.39
C PRO A 110 -22.61 -10.41 12.66
N ALA A 111 -22.89 -10.03 11.40
CA ALA A 111 -23.96 -10.66 10.61
C ALA A 111 -23.62 -12.11 10.24
N MET A 112 -22.37 -12.39 9.84
CA MET A 112 -21.91 -13.77 9.57
C MET A 112 -21.86 -14.66 10.83
N ARG A 113 -21.63 -14.09 12.01
CA ARG A 113 -21.63 -14.86 13.27
C ARG A 113 -23.03 -15.26 13.73
N LYS A 114 -24.08 -14.52 13.35
CA LYS A 114 -25.48 -14.88 13.62
C LYS A 114 -26.10 -15.80 12.57
N ALA A 115 -25.55 -15.84 11.35
CA ALA A 115 -26.01 -16.72 10.27
C ALA A 115 -25.37 -18.13 10.28
N ARG A 116 -24.55 -18.47 11.29
CA ARG A 116 -24.09 -19.84 11.47
C ARG A 116 -25.26 -20.62 12.10
N PRO A 117 -25.93 -21.56 11.38
CA PRO A 117 -26.93 -22.38 12.02
C PRO A 117 -26.23 -23.10 13.17
N ALA A 118 -26.84 -23.06 14.35
CA ALA A 118 -26.41 -23.83 15.49
C ALA A 118 -26.39 -25.30 15.07
N MET A 119 -25.22 -25.80 14.68
CA MET A 119 -25.02 -27.19 14.31
C MET A 119 -25.22 -28.00 15.59
N ARG A 120 -26.45 -28.47 15.74
CA ARG A 120 -26.96 -29.53 16.60
C ARG A 120 -25.88 -30.14 17.50
N LYS A 121 -25.88 -29.73 18.78
CA LYS A 121 -25.25 -30.54 19.83
C LYS A 121 -25.96 -31.89 19.82
N ARG A 122 -25.28 -32.95 19.37
CA ARG A 122 -25.75 -34.33 19.52
C ARG A 122 -25.96 -34.59 21.02
N PRO A 123 -27.12 -35.10 21.46
CA PRO A 123 -27.26 -35.55 22.84
C PRO A 123 -26.40 -36.80 23.00
N VAL A 124 -25.35 -36.69 23.81
CA VAL A 124 -24.59 -37.86 24.27
C VAL A 124 -25.54 -38.63 25.18
N ALA A 125 -26.01 -39.78 24.69
CA ALA A 125 -26.83 -40.71 25.44
C ALA A 125 -26.07 -41.13 26.71
N ARG A 126 -26.57 -40.67 27.87
CA ARG A 126 -26.20 -41.21 29.17
C ARG A 126 -26.77 -42.62 29.26
N LYS A 127 -25.92 -43.65 29.14
CA LYS A 127 -26.21 -44.95 29.74
C LYS A 127 -25.76 -44.90 31.19
N ALA A 128 -26.75 -44.97 32.09
CA ALA A 128 -26.55 -45.19 33.50
C ALA A 128 -26.21 -46.67 33.71
N THR A 129 -25.08 -46.94 34.36
CA THR A 129 -24.89 -48.15 35.18
C THR A 129 -24.15 -47.75 36.46
N ARG A 130 -24.49 -48.46 37.52
CA ARG A 130 -24.47 -48.08 38.94
C ARG A 130 -23.28 -48.73 39.65
N ALA A 131 -22.94 -48.18 40.83
CA ALA A 131 -22.06 -48.73 41.90
C ALA A 131 -20.54 -48.54 41.64
N THR A 132 -19.69 -48.08 42.57
CA THR A 132 -19.57 -48.13 44.05
C THR A 132 -18.67 -46.96 44.54
N PRO A 133 -18.67 -46.57 45.83
CA PRO A 133 -17.76 -45.55 46.36
C PRO A 133 -16.54 -46.18 47.03
N LEU A 134 -15.31 -45.70 46.73
CA LEU A 134 -14.13 -46.08 47.52
C LEU A 134 -13.21 -44.88 47.85
N ARG A 135 -13.24 -44.56 49.14
CA ARG A 135 -12.22 -43.99 50.05
C ARG A 135 -10.95 -43.31 49.49
N LYS A 136 -10.77 -42.08 50.00
CA LYS A 136 -9.54 -41.41 50.53
C LYS A 136 -8.22 -42.20 50.42
N LYS A 137 -7.18 -41.57 49.83
CA LYS A 137 -5.84 -41.47 50.44
C LYS A 137 -5.13 -40.18 50.03
N THR A 138 -4.62 -39.51 51.07
CA THR A 138 -3.61 -38.45 51.10
C THR A 138 -2.26 -38.93 50.59
N ALA A 139 -1.51 -38.07 49.91
CA ALA A 139 -0.04 -38.06 49.99
C ALA A 139 0.52 -36.71 49.52
N MET A 140 1.14 -35.98 50.45
CA MET A 140 2.04 -34.85 50.16
C MET A 140 3.30 -35.37 49.46
N ALA A 141 3.89 -34.61 48.54
CA ALA A 141 5.34 -34.50 48.43
C ALA A 141 5.80 -33.35 47.50
N LYS A 142 6.38 -32.34 48.14
CA LYS A 142 7.63 -31.63 47.80
C LYS A 142 7.77 -30.97 46.42
N ARG A 143 7.67 -29.64 46.47
CA ARG A 143 8.52 -28.69 45.74
C ARG A 143 10.00 -29.14 45.78
N THR A 144 10.63 -29.21 44.62
CA THR A 144 12.05 -28.90 44.47
C THR A 144 12.22 -27.95 43.29
N ALA A 145 12.81 -26.80 43.57
CA ALA A 145 13.22 -25.81 42.60
C ALA A 145 14.36 -26.36 41.73
N ARG A 146 14.37 -26.05 40.43
CA ARG A 146 15.54 -26.20 39.58
C ARG A 146 15.87 -24.88 38.86
N PRO A 147 17.16 -24.51 38.80
CA PRO A 147 17.62 -23.14 38.53
C PRO A 147 17.75 -22.81 37.04
N ALA A 148 17.86 -21.50 36.80
CA ALA A 148 18.16 -20.86 35.53
C ALA A 148 19.49 -21.36 34.91
N GLY A 149 19.44 -21.68 33.63
CA GLY A 149 20.61 -22.11 32.85
C GLY A 149 20.21 -22.54 31.44
N TYR A 150 19.62 -21.62 30.67
CA TYR A 150 19.33 -21.85 29.25
C TYR A 150 20.63 -21.87 28.45
N ALA A 151 21.22 -23.06 28.33
CA ALA A 151 22.01 -23.41 27.16
C ALA A 151 21.04 -23.83 26.04
N ARG A 152 21.11 -23.15 24.88
CA ARG A 152 21.11 -23.75 23.54
C ARG A 152 21.08 -22.67 22.46
N ARG A 153 22.22 -22.50 21.78
CA ARG A 153 22.31 -21.97 20.41
C ARG A 153 21.36 -22.78 19.52
N GLY A 154 20.31 -22.14 19.03
CA GLY A 154 19.37 -22.69 18.06
C GLY A 154 19.74 -22.26 16.64
N GLN A 155 20.07 -23.28 15.85
CA GLN A 155 20.39 -23.32 14.42
C GLN A 155 19.81 -22.22 13.50
N VAL A 156 20.70 -21.56 12.77
CA VAL A 156 20.40 -20.83 11.53
C VAL A 156 20.14 -21.86 10.43
N LYS A 157 18.86 -22.10 10.11
CA LYS A 157 18.48 -22.90 8.94
C LYS A 157 18.44 -21.99 7.72
N GLY A 158 19.53 -22.03 6.95
CA GLY A 158 19.51 -21.72 5.53
C GLY A 158 18.59 -22.71 4.80
N GLY A 159 17.66 -22.18 4.02
CA GLY A 159 16.69 -22.96 3.25
C GLY A 159 16.51 -22.37 1.86
N ALA A 160 17.13 -23.02 0.87
CA ALA A 160 16.77 -23.13 -0.54
C ALA A 160 16.47 -21.84 -1.35
N ARG A 161 17.50 -21.28 -1.99
CA ARG A 161 17.33 -20.53 -3.25
C ARG A 161 17.26 -21.53 -4.40
N LYS A 162 16.06 -21.98 -4.78
CA LYS A 162 15.79 -22.64 -6.06
C LYS A 162 14.57 -21.99 -6.72
N ALA A 163 14.84 -21.11 -7.66
CA ALA A 163 13.95 -20.76 -8.78
C ALA A 163 14.75 -19.93 -9.80
N GLN A 164 15.76 -20.53 -10.42
CA GLN A 164 16.10 -20.18 -11.80
C GLN A 164 15.27 -21.11 -12.69
N GLY A 165 14.44 -20.51 -13.54
CA GLY A 165 13.58 -21.24 -14.47
C GLY A 165 12.73 -20.28 -15.28
N PHE A 166 13.30 -19.81 -16.40
CA PHE A 166 12.62 -19.23 -17.57
C PHE A 166 12.03 -17.80 -17.45
N SER A 167 12.84 -16.79 -17.76
CA SER A 167 12.33 -15.53 -18.36
C SER A 167 13.25 -14.88 -19.41
N SER A 168 14.35 -15.54 -19.81
CA SER A 168 15.35 -14.94 -20.70
C SER A 168 14.98 -14.93 -22.20
N MET A 169 14.01 -15.74 -22.65
CA MET A 169 13.67 -15.82 -24.08
C MET A 169 12.81 -14.66 -24.61
N LYS A 170 12.00 -14.00 -23.77
CA LYS A 170 11.20 -12.85 -24.22
C LYS A 170 12.03 -11.56 -24.36
N THR A 171 13.16 -11.47 -23.66
CA THR A 171 13.99 -10.26 -23.66
C THR A 171 14.92 -10.16 -24.89
N GLN A 172 15.29 -11.29 -25.50
CA GLN A 172 16.13 -11.30 -26.71
C GLN A 172 15.38 -10.86 -27.98
N ALA A 173 14.11 -11.26 -28.14
CA ALA A 173 13.30 -10.89 -29.30
C ALA A 173 13.09 -9.35 -29.43
N HIS A 174 12.95 -8.66 -28.30
CA HIS A 174 12.81 -7.19 -28.30
C HIS A 174 14.12 -6.46 -28.62
N ARG A 175 15.29 -7.00 -28.24
CA ARG A 175 16.59 -6.41 -28.62
C ARG A 175 16.91 -6.61 -30.11
N ALA A 176 16.62 -7.79 -30.67
CA ALA A 176 16.86 -8.08 -32.08
C ALA A 176 15.99 -7.22 -33.03
N SER A 177 14.73 -6.96 -32.65
CA SER A 177 13.82 -6.12 -33.46
C SER A 177 14.18 -4.62 -33.41
N GLN A 178 14.69 -4.12 -32.28
CA GLN A 178 15.15 -2.72 -32.18
C GLN A 178 16.43 -2.44 -32.97
N GLY A 179 17.35 -3.41 -33.06
CA GLY A 179 18.55 -3.31 -33.90
C GLY A 179 18.23 -3.15 -35.38
N ARG A 180 17.30 -3.96 -35.92
CA ARG A 180 16.92 -3.89 -37.34
C ARG A 180 16.27 -2.56 -37.73
N ARG A 181 15.43 -1.98 -36.87
CA ARG A 181 14.81 -0.66 -37.12
C ARG A 181 15.81 0.49 -37.12
N THR A 182 16.86 0.40 -36.33
CA THR A 182 17.90 1.44 -36.29
C THR A 182 18.87 1.34 -37.45
N GLN A 183 19.11 0.13 -37.96
CA GLN A 183 19.94 -0.11 -39.15
C GLN A 183 19.23 0.34 -40.44
N ALA A 184 17.96 -0.03 -40.62
CA ALA A 184 17.15 0.42 -41.78
C ALA A 184 17.02 1.95 -41.88
N ARG A 185 16.99 2.66 -40.75
CA ARG A 185 17.00 4.13 -40.74
C ARG A 185 18.35 4.72 -41.15
N ARG A 186 19.44 4.03 -40.84
CA ARG A 186 20.80 4.49 -41.14
C ARG A 186 21.09 4.31 -42.64
N ASP A 187 20.66 3.18 -43.20
CA ASP A 187 20.81 2.87 -44.63
C ASP A 187 19.94 3.78 -45.52
N ALA A 188 18.77 4.24 -45.02
CA ALA A 188 17.91 5.20 -45.74
C ALA A 188 18.43 6.65 -45.75
N THR A 189 19.53 6.93 -45.05
CA THR A 189 20.14 8.27 -44.95
C THR A 189 21.50 8.37 -45.64
N ARG A 190 21.89 7.33 -46.39
CA ARG A 190 23.06 7.31 -47.26
C ARG A 190 22.62 7.37 -48.70
#